data_AF-A0A672U8P0-F1
#
_entry.id   AF-A0A672U8P0-F1
#
_cell.length_a   1.000
_cell.length_b   1.000
_cell.length_c   1.000
_cell.angle_alpha   90.00
_cell.angle_beta   90.00
_cell.angle_gamma   90.00
#
_symmetry.space_group_name_H-M   'P 1'
#
loop_
_entity.id
_entity.type
_entity.pdbx_description
1 polymer ?
#
loop_
_entity_poly.entity_id
_entity_poly.type
_entity_poly.pdbx_seq_one_letter_code
_entity_poly.pdbx_strand_id
1 'polypeptide(L)'
;MIVSIQSCSDSKLMLKTVYFILHNYYLQAQVIKRPTVICYICGHEYGTKSISIHEPQCLKKWHQENDLLPKHLRRPEPKKPEVRPVQAKGFYDLDSLNEAAWISAQNQLVPCDICVLFFQTD
;
A
#
# COMPACT_ATOMS: atom_id res chain seq x y z
N MET A 1 -25.93 -29.12 58.84
CA MET A 1 -26.06 -29.52 57.43
C MET A 1 -25.50 -28.39 56.59
N ILE A 2 -24.26 -28.53 56.14
CA ILE A 2 -23.56 -27.54 55.30
C ILE A 2 -24.05 -27.76 53.87
N VAL A 3 -24.68 -26.76 53.28
CA VAL A 3 -25.04 -26.80 51.86
C VAL A 3 -23.74 -26.54 51.09
N SER A 4 -23.23 -27.58 50.44
CA SER A 4 -22.00 -27.53 49.65
C SER A 4 -22.22 -26.60 48.44
N ILE A 5 -21.52 -25.48 48.45
CA ILE A 5 -21.38 -24.60 47.28
C ILE A 5 -20.48 -25.33 46.28
N GLN A 6 -21.10 -26.05 45.34
CA GLN A 6 -20.38 -26.65 44.22
C GLN A 6 -20.10 -25.55 43.19
N SER A 7 -19.00 -24.81 43.35
CA SER A 7 -18.46 -23.92 42.31
C SER A 7 -17.86 -24.77 41.19
N CYS A 8 -18.68 -25.15 40.21
CA CYS A 8 -18.17 -25.71 38.96
C CYS A 8 -17.81 -24.54 38.01
N SER A 9 -16.59 -24.03 38.16
CA SER A 9 -15.98 -23.11 37.19
C SER A 9 -15.65 -23.88 35.92
N ASP A 10 -16.65 -24.03 35.06
CA ASP A 10 -16.55 -24.79 33.81
C ASP A 10 -15.58 -24.08 32.84
N SER A 11 -14.29 -24.43 32.91
CA SER A 11 -13.19 -23.82 32.16
C SER A 11 -13.41 -23.86 30.65
N LYS A 12 -14.20 -24.82 30.16
CA LYS A 12 -14.62 -24.91 28.76
C LYS A 12 -15.58 -23.80 28.35
N LEU A 13 -16.46 -23.35 29.25
CA LEU A 13 -17.37 -22.24 28.99
C LEU A 13 -16.60 -20.91 28.96
N MET A 14 -15.62 -20.74 29.86
CA MET A 14 -14.73 -19.58 29.85
C MET A 14 -13.88 -19.51 28.58
N LEU A 15 -13.28 -20.62 28.14
CA LEU A 15 -12.47 -20.66 26.90
C LEU A 15 -13.31 -20.40 25.64
N LYS A 16 -14.54 -20.93 25.57
CA LYS A 16 -15.46 -20.65 24.46
C LYS A 16 -15.84 -19.17 24.41
N THR A 17 -16.17 -18.57 25.55
CA THR A 17 -16.52 -17.15 25.62
C THR A 17 -15.34 -16.26 25.24
N VAL A 18 -14.12 -16.58 25.69
CA VAL A 18 -12.90 -15.86 25.29
C VAL A 18 -12.64 -16.01 23.78
N TYR A 19 -12.78 -17.22 23.21
CA TYR A 19 -12.62 -17.43 21.77
C TYR A 19 -13.66 -16.64 20.96
N PHE A 20 -14.93 -16.62 21.38
CA PHE A 20 -15.99 -15.85 20.73
C PHE A 20 -15.74 -14.34 20.83
N ILE A 21 -15.28 -13.82 21.97
CA ILE A 21 -14.95 -12.40 22.15
C ILE A 21 -13.75 -12.02 21.28
N LEU A 22 -12.67 -12.83 21.28
CA LEU A 22 -11.50 -12.59 20.46
C LEU A 22 -11.82 -12.67 18.96
N HIS A 23 -12.63 -13.64 18.54
CA HIS A 23 -13.06 -13.79 17.14
C HIS A 23 -13.98 -12.64 16.71
N ASN A 24 -14.90 -12.19 17.58
CA ASN A 24 -15.76 -11.05 17.30
C ASN A 24 -14.96 -9.73 17.25
N TYR A 25 -13.99 -9.55 18.14
CA TYR A 25 -13.04 -8.43 18.11
C TYR A 25 -12.18 -8.44 16.83
N TYR A 26 -11.70 -9.61 16.39
CA TYR A 26 -10.92 -9.77 15.16
C TYR A 26 -11.75 -9.52 13.89
N LEU A 27 -13.04 -9.91 13.89
CA LEU A 27 -13.97 -9.63 12.79
C LEU A 27 -14.38 -8.15 12.70
N GLN A 28 -14.55 -7.47 13.83
CA GLN A 28 -14.83 -6.02 13.86
C GLN A 28 -13.64 -5.19 13.37
N ALA A 29 -12.41 -5.71 13.50
CA ALA A 29 -11.17 -5.03 13.11
C ALA A 29 -10.84 -5.13 11.60
N GLN A 30 -11.61 -5.87 10.79
CA GLN A 30 -11.42 -5.92 9.34
C GLN A 30 -12.03 -4.68 8.67
N VAL A 31 -11.33 -3.56 8.76
CA VAL A 31 -11.65 -2.35 8.01
C VAL A 31 -11.57 -2.68 6.51
N ILE A 32 -12.69 -2.61 5.79
CA ILE A 32 -12.70 -2.74 4.33
C ILE A 32 -11.87 -1.57 3.75
N LYS A 33 -10.60 -1.84 3.44
CA LYS A 33 -9.74 -0.87 2.78
C LYS A 33 -10.21 -0.71 1.35
N ARG A 34 -10.44 0.55 0.93
CA ARG A 34 -10.73 0.86 -0.47
C ARG A 34 -9.48 0.53 -1.30
N PRO A 35 -9.63 0.02 -2.52
CA PRO A 35 -8.48 -0.24 -3.38
C PRO A 35 -7.73 1.06 -3.68
N THR A 36 -6.42 1.05 -3.45
CA THR A 36 -5.50 2.14 -3.77
C THR A 36 -4.61 1.76 -4.95
N VAL A 37 -4.11 2.77 -5.65
CA VAL A 37 -3.18 2.65 -6.77
C VAL A 37 -1.91 3.42 -6.42
N ILE A 38 -0.75 2.82 -6.64
CA ILE A 38 0.55 3.47 -6.44
C ILE A 38 0.91 4.31 -7.66
N CYS A 39 1.34 5.55 -7.45
CA CYS A 39 1.91 6.37 -8.51
C CYS A 39 3.27 5.80 -8.96
N TYR A 40 3.41 5.50 -10.25
CA TYR A 40 4.63 4.91 -10.81
C TYR A 40 5.83 5.87 -10.87
N ILE A 41 5.62 7.15 -10.52
CA ILE A 41 6.65 8.20 -10.52
C ILE A 41 7.17 8.44 -9.10
N CYS A 42 6.28 8.67 -8.14
CA CYS A 42 6.65 9.07 -6.77
C CYS A 42 6.41 7.99 -5.69
N GLY A 43 5.74 6.88 -6.03
CA GLY A 43 5.52 5.76 -5.11
C GLY A 43 4.42 5.95 -4.07
N HIS A 44 3.72 7.08 -4.07
CA HIS A 44 2.62 7.34 -3.13
C HIS A 44 1.31 6.64 -3.53
N GLU A 45 0.50 6.28 -2.54
CA GLU A 45 -0.82 5.68 -2.72
C GLU A 45 -1.90 6.74 -3.01
N TYR A 46 -2.75 6.46 -3.98
CA TYR A 46 -3.89 7.29 -4.36
C TYR A 46 -5.15 6.45 -4.53
N GLY A 47 -6.32 7.10 -4.45
CA GLY A 47 -7.55 6.49 -4.92
C GLY A 47 -7.56 6.34 -6.44
N THR A 48 -8.28 5.35 -6.94
CA THR A 48 -8.42 5.05 -8.39
C THR A 48 -8.87 6.24 -9.25
N LYS A 49 -9.59 7.21 -8.67
CA LYS A 49 -9.99 8.45 -9.36
C LYS A 49 -8.92 9.53 -9.27
N SER A 50 -8.34 9.73 -8.09
CA SER A 50 -7.38 10.82 -7.85
C SER A 50 -6.05 10.61 -8.57
N ILE A 51 -5.67 9.36 -8.84
CA ILE A 51 -4.42 9.04 -9.57
C ILE A 51 -4.40 9.68 -10.97
N SER A 52 -5.54 9.73 -11.67
CA SER A 52 -5.65 10.33 -13.01
C SER A 52 -5.37 11.84 -13.02
N ILE A 53 -5.59 12.52 -11.90
CA ILE A 53 -5.33 13.96 -11.72
C ILE A 53 -3.91 14.17 -11.22
N HIS A 54 -3.40 13.25 -10.40
CA HIS A 54 -2.07 13.30 -9.82
C HIS A 54 -0.96 13.05 -10.85
N GLU A 55 -1.04 11.96 -11.64
CA GLU A 55 0.05 11.54 -12.53
C GLU A 55 0.55 12.65 -13.49
N PRO A 56 -0.32 13.43 -14.16
CA PRO A 56 0.15 14.51 -15.05
C PRO A 56 0.88 15.62 -14.29
N GLN A 57 0.44 15.93 -13.06
CA GLN A 57 1.07 16.95 -12.22
C GLN A 57 2.41 16.46 -11.67
N CYS A 58 2.46 15.19 -11.26
CA CYS A 58 3.67 14.53 -10.79
C CYS A 58 4.72 14.47 -11.90
N LEU A 59 4.33 14.10 -13.13
CA LEU A 59 5.24 14.04 -14.27
C LEU A 59 5.81 15.41 -14.62
N LYS A 60 4.98 16.46 -14.60
CA LYS A 60 5.44 17.84 -14.80
C LYS A 60 6.50 18.25 -13.79
N LYS A 61 6.29 17.93 -12.51
CA LYS A 61 7.24 18.22 -11.43
C LYS A 61 8.54 17.42 -11.61
N TRP A 62 8.42 16.13 -11.93
CA TRP A 62 9.57 15.27 -12.22
C TRP A 62 10.45 15.84 -13.33
N HIS A 63 9.87 16.34 -14.43
CA HIS A 63 10.64 16.98 -15.51
C HIS A 63 11.43 18.20 -15.00
N GLN A 64 10.79 19.06 -14.21
CA GLN A 64 11.44 20.25 -13.66
C GLN A 64 12.64 19.87 -12.78
N GLU A 65 12.47 18.90 -11.88
CA GLU A 65 13.54 18.42 -11.01
C GLU A 65 14.65 17.74 -11.80
N ASN A 66 14.30 16.89 -12.76
CA ASN A 66 15.26 16.16 -13.58
C ASN A 66 16.07 17.09 -14.50
N ASP A 67 15.46 18.18 -15.00
CA ASP A 67 16.16 19.17 -15.83
C ASP A 67 17.17 20.01 -15.04
N LEU A 68 16.93 20.20 -13.73
CA LEU A 68 17.86 20.86 -12.81
C LEU A 68 19.07 19.98 -12.48
N LEU A 69 18.98 18.67 -12.66
CA LEU A 69 20.10 17.76 -12.39
C LEU A 69 21.21 17.90 -13.45
N PRO A 70 22.50 17.74 -13.04
CA PRO A 70 23.60 17.54 -13.97
C PRO A 70 23.29 16.42 -14.97
N LYS A 71 23.70 16.56 -16.24
CA LYS A 71 23.37 15.61 -17.32
C LYS A 71 23.62 14.14 -16.98
N HIS A 72 24.63 13.85 -16.16
CA HIS A 72 24.99 12.49 -15.76
C HIS A 72 24.13 11.91 -14.62
N LEU A 73 23.38 12.75 -13.89
CA LEU A 73 22.43 12.35 -12.85
C LEU A 73 20.98 12.37 -13.35
N ARG A 74 20.74 12.86 -14.57
CA ARG A 74 19.41 12.85 -15.17
C ARG A 74 18.97 11.42 -15.42
N ARG A 75 17.71 11.15 -15.06
CA ARG A 75 17.08 9.86 -15.26
C ARG A 75 16.26 9.83 -16.54
N PRO A 76 16.05 8.63 -17.11
CA PRO A 76 15.09 8.46 -18.18
C PRO A 76 13.66 8.69 -17.67
N GLU A 77 12.82 9.20 -18.56
CA GLU A 77 11.40 9.45 -18.26
C GLU A 77 10.72 8.17 -17.77
N PRO A 78 9.97 8.24 -16.64
CA PRO A 78 9.26 7.08 -16.11
C PRO A 78 8.18 6.64 -17.10
N LYS A 79 8.16 5.33 -17.39
CA LYS A 79 7.18 4.73 -18.30
C LYS A 79 5.99 4.21 -17.49
N LYS A 80 4.79 4.63 -17.87
CA LYS A 80 3.57 4.12 -17.26
C LYS A 80 3.43 2.61 -17.55
N PRO A 81 3.29 1.75 -16.52
CA PRO A 81 3.02 0.33 -16.74
C PRO A 81 1.76 0.14 -17.57
N GLU A 82 1.81 -0.69 -18.62
CA GLU A 82 0.63 -0.96 -19.45
C GLU A 82 -0.43 -1.70 -18.63
N VAL A 83 -1.60 -1.09 -18.50
CA VAL A 83 -2.77 -1.72 -17.90
C VAL A 83 -3.43 -2.57 -18.99
N ARG A 84 -3.02 -3.83 -19.14
CA ARG A 84 -3.73 -4.76 -20.03
C ARG A 84 -4.97 -5.28 -19.31
N PRO A 85 -6.19 -5.04 -19.82
CA PRO A 85 -7.37 -5.72 -19.31
C PRO A 85 -7.22 -7.22 -19.56
N VAL A 86 -7.13 -8.02 -18.51
CA VAL A 86 -7.18 -9.47 -18.63
C VAL A 86 -8.59 -9.84 -19.07
N GLN A 87 -8.69 -10.31 -20.31
CA GLN A 87 -9.93 -10.79 -20.90
C GLN A 87 -10.49 -11.94 -20.04
N ALA A 88 -11.80 -11.89 -19.82
CA ALA A 88 -12.70 -12.95 -19.36
C ALA A 88 -13.11 -13.06 -17.88
N LYS A 89 -12.44 -12.45 -16.88
CA LYS A 89 -12.95 -12.51 -15.47
C LYS A 89 -12.77 -11.27 -14.59
N GLY A 90 -12.46 -10.11 -15.16
CA GLY A 90 -12.72 -8.80 -14.53
C GLY A 90 -12.01 -8.48 -13.21
N PHE A 91 -11.10 -9.33 -12.72
CA PHE A 91 -10.22 -9.02 -11.60
C PHE A 91 -8.84 -8.65 -12.14
N TYR A 92 -8.49 -7.38 -12.02
CA TYR A 92 -7.08 -6.96 -12.09
C TYR A 92 -6.39 -7.47 -10.83
N ASP A 93 -5.19 -8.02 -10.99
CA ASP A 93 -4.28 -8.16 -9.85
C ASP A 93 -3.71 -6.77 -9.53
N LEU A 94 -4.48 -6.01 -8.75
CA LEU A 94 -4.16 -4.67 -8.33
C LEU A 94 -2.81 -4.63 -7.59
N ASP A 95 -2.47 -5.71 -6.89
CA ASP A 95 -1.22 -5.83 -6.14
C ASP A 95 -0.03 -5.91 -7.09
N SER A 96 -0.10 -6.73 -8.15
CA SER A 96 0.92 -6.77 -9.22
C SER A 96 1.13 -5.40 -9.90
N LEU A 97 0.04 -4.65 -10.15
CA LEU A 97 0.14 -3.31 -10.73
C LEU A 97 0.81 -2.32 -9.78
N ASN A 98 0.44 -2.37 -8.50
CA ASN A 98 1.02 -1.54 -7.46
C ASN A 98 2.49 -1.86 -7.24
N GLU A 99 2.87 -3.14 -7.28
CA GLU A 99 4.27 -3.57 -7.19
C GLU A 99 5.10 -3.04 -8.38
N ALA A 100 4.59 -3.17 -9.61
CA ALA A 100 5.26 -2.63 -10.79
C ALA A 100 5.41 -1.10 -10.73
N ALA A 101 4.38 -0.39 -10.27
CA ALA A 101 4.43 1.05 -10.05
C ALA A 101 5.44 1.43 -8.96
N TRP A 102 5.49 0.67 -7.87
CA TRP A 102 6.46 0.86 -6.80
C TRP A 102 7.90 0.71 -7.30
N ILE A 103 8.20 -0.37 -8.05
CA ILE A 103 9.53 -0.59 -8.64
C ILE A 103 9.91 0.57 -9.58
N SER A 104 8.97 1.03 -10.41
CA SER A 104 9.18 2.19 -11.26
C SER A 104 9.57 3.44 -10.45
N ALA A 105 8.85 3.73 -9.37
CA ALA A 105 9.15 4.87 -8.51
C ALA A 105 10.52 4.76 -7.82
N GLN A 106 10.93 3.57 -7.40
CA GLN A 106 12.26 3.35 -6.82
C GLN A 106 13.40 3.65 -7.82
N ASN A 107 13.19 3.35 -9.11
CA ASN A 107 14.15 3.69 -10.16
C ASN A 107 14.25 5.21 -10.41
N GLN A 108 13.32 6.00 -9.88
CA GLN A 108 13.29 7.45 -10.01
C GLN A 108 13.95 8.20 -8.85
N LEU A 109 14.61 7.51 -7.92
CA LEU A 109 15.31 8.17 -6.82
C LEU A 109 16.66 8.75 -7.29
N VAL A 110 17.06 9.92 -6.76
CA VAL A 110 18.43 10.45 -6.95
C VAL A 110 19.31 9.91 -5.81
N PRO A 111 20.57 9.49 -6.05
CA PRO A 111 21.52 9.27 -4.97
C PRO A 111 21.72 10.56 -4.14
N CYS A 112 21.84 10.41 -2.83
CA CYS A 112 22.10 11.50 -1.90
C CYS A 112 23.62 11.71 -1.72
N ASP A 113 24.11 12.93 -1.89
CA ASP A 113 25.55 13.24 -1.80
C ASP A 113 26.08 13.26 -0.35
N ILE A 114 25.18 13.26 0.64
CA ILE A 114 25.50 13.41 2.07
C ILE A 114 25.19 12.10 2.85
N CYS A 115 24.37 11.21 2.28
CA CYS A 115 23.77 10.09 2.98
C CYS A 115 23.64 8.86 2.07
N VAL A 116 23.82 7.67 2.62
CA VAL A 116 23.64 6.38 1.92
C VAL A 116 22.16 6.01 1.69
N LEU A 117 21.23 6.95 1.87
CA LEU A 117 19.78 6.74 1.71
C LEU A 117 19.28 7.55 0.50
N PHE A 118 18.57 6.88 -0.41
CA PHE A 118 17.95 7.49 -1.58
C PHE A 118 16.73 8.31 -1.15
N PHE A 119 16.62 9.58 -1.57
CA PHE A 119 15.47 10.45 -1.22
C PHE A 119 14.37 10.39 -2.27
N GLN A 120 13.12 10.32 -1.81
CA GLN A 120 11.93 10.70 -2.59
C GLN A 120 11.88 12.23 -2.64
N THR A 121 11.72 12.81 -3.83
CA THR A 121 11.46 14.24 -3.94
C THR A 121 9.97 14.50 -3.64
N ASP A 122 9.72 15.21 -2.53
CA ASP A 122 8.39 15.68 -2.10
C ASP A 122 7.79 16.58 -3.16
#